data_AF-A0A970L426-F1
#
_entry.id   AF-A0A970L426-F1
#
_cell.length_a   1.000
_cell.length_b   1.000
_cell.length_c   1.000
_cell.angle_alpha   90.00
_cell.angle_beta   90.00
_cell.angle_gamma   90.00
#
_symmetry.space_group_name_H-M   'P 1'
#
loop_
_entity.id
_entity.type
_entity.pdbx_description
1 polymer ?
#
loop_
_entity_poly.entity_id
_entity_poly.type
_entity_poly.pdbx_seq_one_letter_code
_entity_poly.pdbx_strand_id
1 'polypeptide(L)'
;MKDIYRRTLTGAWIVIFILGGFWLHPVSFCLTALIIMSGILYEYYRIIRRSGTRVQTVAGMITGIAVYLLSIPVAAGMLEYSFFLLLIPLFVMMMIAELYRRAEKPFDSLAHTFFGLLYVVLPFSLFPFSAFLRSDLKTIIPHGAVDFSPGVVVGFFILLWVND
;
A
#
# COMPACT_ATOMS: atom_id res chain seq x y z
N MET A 1 19.48 -4.09 -30.26
CA MET A 1 18.70 -5.35 -30.05
C MET A 1 18.65 -5.77 -28.59
N LYS A 2 19.78 -5.93 -27.88
CA LYS A 2 19.82 -6.33 -26.45
C LYS A 2 18.92 -5.46 -25.53
N ASP A 3 18.86 -4.15 -25.79
CA ASP A 3 18.04 -3.24 -24.99
C ASP A 3 16.54 -3.43 -25.17
N ILE A 4 16.08 -3.78 -26.38
CA ILE A 4 14.66 -4.06 -26.64
C ILE A 4 14.26 -5.35 -25.91
N TYR A 5 15.04 -6.42 -26.06
CA TYR A 5 14.78 -7.68 -25.36
C TYR A 5 14.74 -7.51 -23.84
N ARG A 6 15.69 -6.77 -23.27
CA ARG A 6 15.73 -6.49 -21.83
C ARG A 6 14.47 -5.74 -21.37
N ARG A 7 14.06 -4.70 -22.10
CA ARG A 7 12.89 -3.87 -21.77
C ARG A 7 11.59 -4.66 -21.85
N THR A 8 11.40 -5.45 -22.91
CA THR A 8 10.21 -6.30 -23.07
C THR A 8 10.13 -7.33 -21.95
N LEU A 9 11.24 -7.99 -21.62
CA LEU A 9 11.27 -8.97 -20.55
C LEU A 9 10.95 -8.35 -19.19
N THR A 10 11.52 -7.19 -18.86
CA THR A 10 11.19 -6.49 -17.61
C THR A 10 9.73 -6.06 -17.53
N GLY A 11 9.15 -5.58 -18.63
CA GLY A 11 7.73 -5.20 -18.68
C GLY A 11 6.80 -6.39 -18.47
N ALA A 12 7.08 -7.51 -19.16
CA ALA A 12 6.32 -8.74 -18.99
C ALA A 12 6.40 -9.25 -17.54
N TRP A 13 7.58 -9.22 -16.92
CA TRP A 13 7.74 -9.62 -15.52
C TRP A 13 6.94 -8.76 -14.54
N ILE A 14 6.86 -7.45 -14.76
CA ILE A 14 6.07 -6.55 -13.90
C ILE A 14 4.58 -6.92 -13.97
N VAL A 15 4.06 -7.15 -15.18
CA VAL A 15 2.66 -7.54 -15.38
C VAL A 15 2.37 -8.87 -14.69
N ILE A 16 3.24 -9.87 -14.88
CA ILE A 16 3.12 -11.19 -14.24
C ILE A 16 3.17 -11.07 -12.72
N PHE A 17 4.10 -10.27 -12.18
CA PHE A 17 4.24 -10.06 -10.74
C PHE A 17 3.00 -9.40 -10.14
N ILE A 18 2.47 -8.35 -10.76
CA ILE A 18 1.31 -7.60 -10.26
C ILE A 18 0.05 -8.46 -10.38
N LEU A 19 -0.30 -8.93 -11.58
CA LEU A 19 -1.53 -9.70 -11.79
C LEU A 19 -1.46 -11.06 -11.09
N GLY A 20 -0.33 -11.75 -11.18
CA GLY A 20 -0.10 -13.01 -10.50
C GLY A 20 -0.18 -12.84 -8.99
N GLY A 21 0.48 -11.83 -8.44
CA GLY A 21 0.45 -11.53 -7.01
C GLY A 21 -0.96 -11.30 -6.47
N PHE A 22 -1.77 -10.50 -7.18
CA PHE A 22 -3.13 -10.21 -6.75
C PHE A 22 -4.12 -11.36 -6.98
N TRP A 23 -3.92 -12.23 -7.97
CA TRP A 23 -4.88 -13.30 -8.30
C TRP A 23 -4.55 -14.66 -7.68
N LEU A 24 -3.31 -14.91 -7.28
CA LEU A 24 -2.88 -16.25 -6.87
C LEU A 24 -3.57 -16.76 -5.60
N HIS A 25 -3.56 -15.97 -4.52
CA HIS A 25 -4.07 -16.34 -3.19
C HIS A 25 -4.24 -15.07 -2.32
N PRO A 26 -5.14 -15.03 -1.31
CA PRO A 26 -5.34 -13.86 -0.44
C PRO A 26 -4.05 -13.38 0.24
N VAL A 27 -3.19 -14.32 0.66
CA VAL A 27 -1.88 -13.99 1.26
C VAL A 27 -0.96 -13.34 0.24
N SER A 28 -0.90 -13.87 -0.99
CA SER A 28 -0.10 -13.29 -2.07
C SER A 28 -0.59 -11.88 -2.41
N PHE A 29 -1.91 -11.68 -2.48
CA PHE A 29 -2.52 -10.38 -2.68
C PHE A 29 -2.05 -9.39 -1.62
N CYS A 30 -2.12 -9.79 -0.35
CA CYS A 30 -1.73 -8.94 0.77
C CYS A 30 -0.25 -8.56 0.72
N LEU A 31 0.63 -9.54 0.45
CA LEU A 31 2.08 -9.33 0.35
C LEU A 31 2.46 -8.46 -0.85
N THR A 32 1.85 -8.71 -2.01
CA THR A 32 2.12 -7.92 -3.23
C THR A 32 1.74 -6.46 -3.02
N ALA A 33 0.55 -6.16 -2.50
CA ALA A 33 0.18 -4.77 -2.20
C ALA A 33 1.06 -4.17 -1.09
N LEU A 34 1.45 -4.92 -0.06
CA LEU A 34 2.36 -4.42 0.98
C LEU A 34 3.72 -4.01 0.41
N ILE A 35 4.32 -4.85 -0.45
CA ILE A 35 5.62 -4.60 -1.06
C ILE A 35 5.55 -3.38 -1.99
N ILE A 36 4.53 -3.32 -2.85
CA ILE A 36 4.34 -2.21 -3.79
C ILE A 36 4.11 -0.90 -3.03
N MET A 37 3.17 -0.90 -2.08
CA MET A 37 2.85 0.28 -1.26
C MET A 37 4.07 0.78 -0.49
N SER A 38 4.83 -0.11 0.15
CA SER A 38 6.04 0.24 0.89
C SER A 38 7.12 0.82 -0.01
N GLY A 39 7.29 0.25 -1.21
CA GLY A 39 8.24 0.75 -2.21
C GLY A 39 7.87 2.14 -2.72
N ILE A 40 6.60 2.36 -3.07
CA ILE A 40 6.08 3.66 -3.53
C ILE A 40 6.23 4.71 -2.42
N LEU A 41 5.86 4.36 -1.18
CA LEU A 41 5.94 5.27 -0.04
C LEU A 41 7.39 5.67 0.27
N TYR A 42 8.30 4.70 0.22
CA TYR A 42 9.73 4.95 0.39
C TYR A 42 10.30 5.88 -0.68
N GLU A 43 10.01 5.61 -1.95
CA GLU A 43 10.46 6.47 -3.06
C GLU A 43 9.85 7.87 -3.00
N TYR A 44 8.57 7.99 -2.63
CA TYR A 44 7.93 9.29 -2.39
C TYR A 44 8.69 10.09 -1.31
N TYR A 45 8.98 9.50 -0.15
CA TYR A 45 9.75 10.18 0.88
C TYR A 45 11.18 10.51 0.47
N ARG A 46 11.82 9.64 -0.34
CA ARG A 46 13.15 9.88 -0.89
C ARG A 46 13.18 11.09 -1.81
N ILE A 47 12.16 11.26 -2.65
CA ILE A 47 12.02 12.41 -3.55
C ILE A 47 11.86 13.69 -2.73
N ILE A 48 10.93 13.73 -1.76
CA ILE A 48 10.71 14.91 -0.91
C ILE A 48 11.98 15.30 -0.14
N ARG A 49 12.74 14.31 0.36
CA ARG A 49 14.04 14.58 1.01
C ARG A 49 15.05 15.24 0.08
N ARG A 50 15.08 14.83 -1.18
CA ARG A 50 15.96 15.45 -2.20
C ARG A 50 15.55 16.88 -2.55
N SER A 51 14.27 17.22 -2.37
CA SER A 51 13.76 18.58 -2.53
C SER A 51 14.07 19.52 -1.36
N GLY A 52 14.75 19.04 -0.30
CA GLY A 52 15.21 19.85 0.83
C GLY A 52 14.36 19.72 2.10
N THR A 53 13.18 19.09 2.03
CA THR A 53 12.33 18.89 3.20
C THR A 53 12.67 17.58 3.92
N ARG A 54 13.03 17.65 5.21
CA ARG A 54 13.41 16.47 6.00
C ARG A 54 12.19 15.66 6.44
N VAL A 55 11.53 14.87 5.60
CA VAL A 55 10.39 14.01 6.05
C VAL A 55 10.76 12.92 7.06
N GLN A 56 9.79 12.52 7.89
CA GLN A 56 9.91 11.42 8.86
C GLN A 56 9.70 10.04 8.21
N THR A 57 10.66 9.61 7.38
CA THR A 57 10.55 8.34 6.63
C THR A 57 10.28 7.12 7.51
N VAL A 58 10.99 6.94 8.63
CA VAL A 58 10.83 5.74 9.47
C VAL A 58 9.45 5.70 10.12
N ALA A 59 9.04 6.79 10.77
CA ALA A 59 7.70 6.89 11.38
C ALA A 59 6.61 6.73 10.32
N GLY A 60 6.74 7.42 9.18
CA GLY A 60 5.82 7.30 8.05
C GLY A 60 5.71 5.87 7.51
N MET A 61 6.82 5.15 7.39
CA MET A 61 6.81 3.75 6.94
C MET A 61 6.15 2.82 7.96
N ILE A 62 6.48 2.96 9.25
CA ILE A 62 5.87 2.14 10.32
C ILE A 62 4.36 2.37 10.37
N THR A 63 3.93 3.64 10.37
CA THR A 63 2.51 3.97 10.35
C THR A 63 1.84 3.47 9.08
N GLY A 64 2.47 3.63 7.91
CA GLY A 64 1.91 3.15 6.65
C GLY A 64 1.70 1.63 6.61
N ILE A 65 2.71 0.88 7.05
CA ILE A 65 2.63 -0.58 7.16
C ILE A 65 1.57 -0.98 8.18
N ALA A 66 1.51 -0.32 9.34
CA ALA A 66 0.52 -0.61 10.37
C ALA A 66 -0.92 -0.37 9.88
N VAL A 67 -1.18 0.74 9.18
CA VAL A 67 -2.50 1.06 8.59
C VAL A 67 -2.93 -0.05 7.63
N TYR A 68 -2.05 -0.45 6.73
CA TYR A 68 -2.36 -1.48 5.74
C TYR A 68 -2.51 -2.87 6.38
N LEU A 69 -1.61 -3.28 7.26
CA LEU A 69 -1.72 -4.57 7.95
C LEU A 69 -2.98 -4.67 8.81
N LEU A 70 -3.42 -3.57 9.41
CA LEU A 70 -4.67 -3.54 10.16
C LEU A 70 -5.91 -3.59 9.26
N SER A 71 -5.83 -3.03 8.04
CA SER A 71 -6.94 -3.07 7.08
C SER A 71 -7.29 -4.48 6.63
N ILE A 72 -6.33 -5.42 6.56
CA ILE A 72 -6.53 -6.79 6.09
C ILE A 72 -7.52 -7.58 6.98
N PRO A 73 -7.27 -7.79 8.28
CA PRO A 73 -8.17 -8.55 9.13
C PRO A 73 -9.51 -7.83 9.36
N VAL A 74 -9.54 -6.49 9.33
CA VAL A 74 -10.81 -5.74 9.42
C VAL A 74 -11.65 -5.96 8.15
N ALA A 75 -11.03 -5.90 6.97
CA ALA A 75 -11.70 -6.18 5.70
C ALA A 75 -12.16 -7.63 5.59
N ALA A 76 -11.39 -8.58 6.12
CA ALA A 76 -11.76 -10.00 6.17
C ALA A 76 -12.83 -10.33 7.22
N GLY A 77 -13.34 -9.34 7.97
CA GLY A 77 -14.34 -9.54 9.02
C GLY A 77 -13.81 -10.25 10.29
N MET A 78 -12.48 -10.37 10.42
CA MET A 78 -11.83 -11.01 11.58
C MET A 78 -11.65 -10.04 12.75
N LEU A 79 -11.60 -8.73 12.49
CA LEU A 79 -11.51 -7.67 13.49
C LEU A 79 -12.61 -6.62 13.26
N GLU A 80 -13.09 -6.03 14.35
CA GLU A 80 -14.03 -4.91 14.29
C GLU A 80 -13.37 -3.61 13.83
N TYR A 81 -14.15 -2.70 13.25
CA TYR A 81 -13.69 -1.37 12.83
C TYR A 81 -13.08 -0.55 13.99
N SER A 82 -13.48 -0.80 15.23
CA SER A 82 -12.93 -0.16 16.44
C SER A 82 -11.42 -0.31 16.58
N PHE A 83 -10.82 -1.37 16.00
CA PHE A 83 -9.38 -1.56 16.05
C PHE A 83 -8.60 -0.47 15.30
N PHE A 84 -9.20 0.25 14.35
CA PHE A 84 -8.58 1.42 13.73
C PHE A 84 -8.21 2.53 14.72
N LEU A 85 -8.84 2.56 15.91
CA LEU A 85 -8.46 3.47 16.98
C LEU A 85 -7.02 3.26 17.46
N LEU A 86 -6.43 2.06 17.27
CA LEU A 86 -5.01 1.79 17.55
C LEU A 86 -4.06 2.62 16.68
N LEU A 87 -4.52 3.16 15.55
CA LEU A 87 -3.73 4.04 14.71
C LEU A 87 -3.62 5.46 15.28
N ILE A 88 -4.57 5.90 16.11
CA ILE A 88 -4.58 7.25 16.68
C ILE A 88 -3.28 7.53 17.45
N PRO A 89 -2.83 6.65 18.39
CA PRO A 89 -1.54 6.80 19.04
C PRO A 89 -0.37 6.91 18.05
N LEU A 90 -0.36 6.16 16.95
CA LEU A 90 0.73 6.24 15.96
C LEU A 90 0.79 7.61 15.28
N PHE A 91 -0.36 8.14 14.88
CA PHE A 91 -0.44 9.47 14.28
C PHE A 91 -0.05 10.56 15.28
N VAL A 92 -0.54 10.50 16.52
CA VAL A 92 -0.18 11.46 17.57
C VAL A 92 1.31 11.38 17.88
N MET A 93 1.88 10.18 18.02
CA MET A 93 3.32 10.00 18.26
C MET A 93 4.17 10.56 17.13
N MET A 94 3.72 10.48 15.88
CA MET A 94 4.41 11.10 14.75
C MET A 94 4.42 12.63 14.83
N MET A 95 3.31 13.23 15.27
CA MET A 95 3.22 14.68 15.50
C MET A 95 4.12 15.12 16.66
N ILE A 96 4.09 14.38 17.77
CA ILE A 96 4.95 14.62 18.94
C ILE A 96 6.42 14.48 18.53
N ALA A 97 6.78 13.43 17.80
CA ALA A 97 8.13 13.21 17.32
C ALA A 97 8.63 14.37 16.44
N GLU A 98 7.77 14.97 15.61
CA GLU A 98 8.11 16.16 14.83
C GLU A 98 8.41 17.36 15.71
N LEU A 99 7.65 17.56 16.79
CA LEU A 99 7.81 18.70 17.70
C LEU A 99 9.19 18.68 18.41
N TYR A 100 9.69 17.49 18.75
CA TYR A 100 11.01 17.32 19.34
C TYR A 100 12.14 17.28 18.30
N ARG A 101 11.79 17.05 17.04
CA ARG A 101 12.74 17.08 15.94
C ARG A 101 13.00 18.55 15.63
N ARG A 102 14.22 19.03 15.87
CA ARG A 102 14.67 20.40 15.54
C ARG A 102 14.77 20.61 14.02
N ALA A 103 13.68 20.35 13.30
CA ALA A 103 13.56 20.58 11.87
C ALA A 103 13.38 22.08 11.61
N GLU A 104 13.99 22.59 10.56
CA GLU A 104 13.83 24.01 10.16
C GLU A 104 12.39 24.33 9.80
N LYS A 105 11.68 23.37 9.21
CA LYS A 105 10.27 23.47 8.80
C LYS A 105 9.48 22.24 9.28
N PRO A 106 9.10 22.18 10.57
CA PRO A 106 8.46 21.00 11.15
C PRO A 106 7.07 20.74 10.55
N PHE A 107 6.30 21.80 10.27
CA PHE A 107 4.99 21.68 9.63
C PHE A 107 5.09 21.13 8.20
N ASP A 108 6.02 21.63 7.39
CA ASP A 108 6.22 21.13 6.02
C ASP A 108 6.64 19.66 6.01
N SER A 109 7.55 19.27 6.92
CA SER A 109 7.93 17.86 7.10
C SER A 109 6.74 16.98 7.45
N LEU A 110 5.93 17.43 8.41
CA LEU A 110 4.77 16.70 8.86
C LEU A 110 3.75 16.57 7.71
N ALA A 111 3.45 17.67 7.03
CA ALA A 111 2.53 17.72 5.90
C ALA A 111 2.94 16.73 4.80
N HIS A 112 4.23 16.72 4.42
CA HIS A 112 4.69 15.76 3.42
C HIS A 112 4.68 14.31 3.90
N THR A 113 4.89 14.06 5.20
CA THR A 113 4.81 12.71 5.78
C THR A 113 3.37 12.22 5.77
N PHE A 114 2.42 13.03 6.23
CA PHE A 114 0.98 12.73 6.17
C PHE A 114 0.47 12.62 4.74
N PHE A 115 0.94 13.45 3.82
CA PHE A 115 0.55 13.36 2.41
C PHE A 115 0.97 12.03 1.79
N GLY A 116 2.16 11.50 2.14
CA GLY A 116 2.57 10.17 1.71
C GLY A 116 1.61 9.08 2.20
N LEU A 117 1.15 9.18 3.45
CA LEU A 117 0.15 8.26 4.01
C LEU A 117 -1.20 8.39 3.30
N LEU A 118 -1.70 9.61 3.10
CA LEU A 118 -2.99 9.85 2.46
C LEU A 118 -3.00 9.47 0.98
N TYR A 119 -1.92 9.77 0.26
CA TYR A 119 -1.84 9.57 -1.18
C TYR A 119 -1.46 8.14 -1.56
N VAL A 120 -0.62 7.47 -0.76
CA VAL A 120 -0.11 6.12 -1.09
C VAL A 120 -0.76 5.06 -0.20
N VAL A 121 -0.73 5.23 1.12
CA VAL A 121 -1.14 4.16 2.04
C VAL A 121 -2.66 3.99 2.05
N LEU A 122 -3.40 5.09 2.11
CA LEU A 122 -4.86 5.05 2.21
C LEU A 122 -5.49 4.31 1.01
N PRO A 123 -5.16 4.60 -0.28
CA PRO A 123 -5.73 3.86 -1.40
C PRO A 123 -5.42 2.37 -1.37
N PHE A 124 -4.18 1.99 -1.04
CA PHE A 124 -3.80 0.58 -0.92
C PHE A 124 -4.50 -0.12 0.25
N SER A 125 -4.77 0.60 1.34
CA SER A 125 -5.50 0.06 2.50
C SER A 125 -6.99 -0.15 2.21
N LEU A 126 -7.51 0.38 1.11
CA LEU A 126 -8.87 0.10 0.63
C LEU A 126 -8.94 -1.18 -0.24
N PHE A 127 -7.82 -1.68 -0.75
CA PHE A 127 -7.80 -2.88 -1.59
C PHE A 127 -8.30 -4.14 -0.85
N PRO A 128 -7.92 -4.40 0.42
CA PRO A 128 -8.51 -5.51 1.15
C PRO A 128 -10.03 -5.41 1.24
N PHE A 129 -10.58 -4.23 1.48
CA PHE A 129 -12.05 -4.04 1.57
C PHE A 129 -12.76 -4.32 0.25
N SER A 130 -12.15 -4.05 -0.90
CA SER A 130 -12.75 -4.41 -2.18
C SER A 130 -12.61 -5.90 -2.50
N ALA A 131 -11.56 -6.55 -2.00
CA ALA A 131 -11.28 -7.96 -2.27
C ALA A 131 -12.04 -8.93 -1.35
N PHE A 132 -12.18 -8.62 -0.06
CA PHE A 132 -12.87 -9.49 0.91
C PHE A 132 -14.40 -9.31 0.96
N LEU A 133 -14.96 -8.35 0.21
CA LEU A 133 -16.41 -8.08 0.19
C LEU A 133 -17.20 -9.03 -0.74
N ARG A 134 -16.53 -9.73 -1.66
CA ARG A 134 -17.17 -10.51 -2.73
C ARG A 134 -16.55 -11.89 -2.88
N SER A 135 -17.32 -12.82 -3.43
CA SER A 135 -16.91 -14.21 -3.71
C SER A 135 -17.11 -14.61 -5.18
N ASP A 136 -17.22 -13.62 -6.08
CA ASP A 136 -17.56 -13.82 -7.50
C ASP A 136 -16.44 -14.54 -8.30
N LEU A 137 -15.24 -13.96 -8.29
CA LEU A 137 -14.06 -14.49 -8.98
C LEU A 137 -13.20 -15.29 -8.02
N LYS A 138 -12.95 -16.57 -8.33
CA LYS A 138 -12.07 -17.44 -7.55
C LYS A 138 -10.59 -17.17 -7.85
N THR A 139 -9.76 -17.40 -6.86
CA THR A 139 -8.29 -17.40 -6.99
C THR A 139 -7.78 -18.62 -7.73
N ILE A 140 -6.54 -18.54 -8.19
CA ILE A 140 -5.85 -19.65 -8.84
C ILE A 140 -5.58 -20.79 -7.85
N ILE A 141 -5.13 -20.46 -6.63
CA ILE A 141 -4.94 -21.42 -5.55
C ILE A 141 -6.20 -21.44 -4.68
N PRO A 142 -6.89 -22.59 -4.53
CA PRO A 142 -8.06 -22.69 -3.68
C PRO A 142 -7.75 -22.35 -2.23
N HIS A 143 -8.63 -21.59 -1.59
CA HIS A 143 -8.61 -21.30 -0.16
C HIS A 143 -10.03 -21.44 0.40
N GLY A 144 -10.18 -22.12 1.53
CA GLY A 144 -11.48 -22.35 2.16
C GLY A 144 -11.77 -21.48 3.38
N ALA A 145 -10.88 -20.53 3.71
CA ALA A 145 -10.90 -19.87 5.01
C ALA A 145 -11.70 -18.56 5.05
N VAL A 146 -11.85 -17.88 3.92
CA VAL A 146 -12.45 -16.53 3.83
C VAL A 146 -13.03 -16.29 2.44
N ASP A 147 -14.15 -15.55 2.38
CA ASP A 147 -14.68 -15.01 1.13
C ASP A 147 -13.70 -13.97 0.58
N PHE A 148 -13.16 -14.23 -0.60
CA PHE A 148 -12.18 -13.37 -1.24
C PHE A 148 -12.32 -13.45 -2.75
N SER A 149 -12.32 -12.28 -3.38
CA SER A 149 -12.35 -12.14 -4.82
C SER A 149 -11.40 -11.04 -5.28
N PRO A 150 -10.35 -11.37 -6.07
CA PRO A 150 -9.40 -10.38 -6.54
C PRO A 150 -9.94 -9.54 -7.72
N GLY A 151 -11.15 -9.84 -8.22
CA GLY A 151 -11.66 -9.35 -9.49
C GLY A 151 -11.74 -7.82 -9.59
N VAL A 152 -12.13 -7.13 -8.52
CA VAL A 152 -12.25 -5.65 -8.51
C VAL A 152 -10.87 -5.00 -8.67
N VAL A 153 -9.87 -5.46 -7.92
CA VAL A 153 -8.51 -4.90 -7.95
C VAL A 153 -7.83 -5.22 -9.28
N VAL A 154 -7.95 -6.46 -9.75
CA VAL A 154 -7.40 -6.86 -11.05
C VAL A 154 -8.06 -6.07 -12.19
N GLY A 155 -9.39 -5.93 -12.17
CA GLY A 155 -10.12 -5.13 -13.15
C GLY A 155 -9.71 -3.67 -13.15
N PHE A 156 -9.51 -3.08 -11.97
CA PHE A 156 -8.99 -1.72 -11.84
C PHE A 156 -7.61 -1.54 -12.51
N PHE A 157 -6.66 -2.45 -12.27
CA PHE A 157 -5.34 -2.38 -12.92
C PHE A 157 -5.43 -2.54 -14.44
N ILE A 158 -6.25 -3.48 -14.94
CA ILE A 158 -6.44 -3.66 -16.38
C ILE A 158 -7.03 -2.40 -17.01
N LEU A 159 -8.05 -1.79 -16.40
CA LEU A 159 -8.66 -0.57 -16.91
C LEU A 159 -7.69 0.60 -16.93
N LEU A 160 -6.86 0.76 -15.90
CA LEU A 160 -5.80 1.76 -15.88
C LEU A 160 -4.79 1.53 -17.00
N TRP A 161 -4.29 0.31 -17.16
CA TRP A 161 -3.30 -0.01 -18.19
C TRP A 161 -3.83 0.06 -19.62
N VAL A 162 -5.13 -0.10 -19.83
CA VAL A 162 -5.76 0.07 -21.15
C VAL A 162 -6.02 1.55 -21.43
N ASN A 163 -6.16 2.39 -20.40
CA ASN A 163 -6.35 3.83 -20.54
C ASN A 163 -5.03 4.56 -20.86
N ASP A 164 -3.92 4.11 -20.26
CA ASP A 164 -2.56 4.58 -20.53
C ASP A 164 -2.09 4.24 -21.97
#